data_AF-A0A926KYY5-F1
#
_entry.id   AF-A0A926KYY5-F1
#
_cell.length_a   1.000
_cell.length_b   1.000
_cell.length_c   1.000
_cell.angle_alpha   90.00
_cell.angle_beta   90.00
_cell.angle_gamma   90.00
#
_symmetry.space_group_name_H-M   'P 1'
#
loop_
_entity.id
_entity.type
_entity.pdbx_description
1 polymer ?
#
loop_
_entity_poly.entity_id
_entity_poly.type
_entity_poly.pdbx_seq_one_letter_code
_entity_poly.pdbx_strand_id
1 'polypeptide(L)'
;MAKLDIANTNRAVVELLEITENPRHRFMLQAYYRHRYLEIAGRYEEIFAPGMMVEDPVYHFHALGISTRLEGQDAIKNLYRTWSETGECVMYTDDEEVAVSDHMIASKMTGYQFKPGHVLAAAGIDVDDHDAMYIYKASEEMVWPYDDRCRLVGEDVWEVDPDRAEIIKLDPADVITPQEARQILDPFIRPLPAFDETAMRPARPQRSRIVAG
;
A
#
# COMPACT_ATOMS: atom_id res chain seq x y z
N MET A 1 1.33 -24.30 1.69
CA MET A 1 2.40 -23.47 1.06
C MET A 1 3.49 -23.32 2.11
N ALA A 2 4.54 -22.53 1.93
CA ALA A 2 5.23 -21.97 3.10
C ALA A 2 4.49 -20.67 3.47
N LYS A 3 4.40 -20.34 4.76
CA LYS A 3 3.82 -19.07 5.24
C LYS A 3 4.50 -17.89 4.54
N LEU A 4 3.73 -16.93 4.05
CA LEU A 4 4.28 -15.76 3.34
C LEU A 4 5.21 -14.96 4.25
N ASP A 5 6.33 -14.49 3.69
CA ASP A 5 7.27 -13.61 4.40
C ASP A 5 6.87 -12.14 4.22
N ILE A 6 5.85 -11.71 4.95
CA ILE A 6 5.33 -10.34 4.91
C ILE A 6 6.38 -9.28 5.33
N ALA A 7 7.48 -9.67 5.98
CA ALA A 7 8.58 -8.77 6.33
C ALA A 7 9.42 -8.36 5.11
N ASN A 8 9.23 -9.03 3.98
CA ASN A 8 9.92 -8.75 2.72
C ASN A 8 9.08 -7.89 1.75
N THR A 9 7.86 -7.49 2.12
CA THR A 9 6.96 -6.67 1.27
C THR A 9 7.62 -5.39 0.75
N ASN A 10 8.46 -4.73 1.55
CA ASN A 10 9.12 -3.47 1.16
C ASN A 10 10.48 -3.66 0.47
N ARG A 11 10.83 -4.86 -0.03
CA ARG A 11 12.14 -5.13 -0.64
C ARG A 11 12.52 -4.11 -1.73
N ALA A 12 11.63 -3.87 -2.69
CA ALA A 12 11.88 -2.92 -3.79
C ALA A 12 12.07 -1.47 -3.28
N VAL A 13 11.36 -1.09 -2.22
CA VAL A 13 11.50 0.23 -1.58
C VAL A 13 12.86 0.37 -0.91
N VAL A 14 13.35 -0.68 -0.25
CA VAL A 14 14.69 -0.71 0.36
C VAL A 14 15.77 -0.58 -0.71
N GLU A 15 15.68 -1.37 -1.79
CA GLU A 15 16.62 -1.32 -2.92
C GLU A 15 16.64 0.07 -3.57
N LEU A 16 15.48 0.69 -3.81
CA LEU A 16 15.41 2.05 -4.35
C LEU A 16 15.99 3.09 -3.37
N LEU A 17 15.75 2.92 -2.07
CA LEU A 17 16.31 3.79 -1.03
C LEU A 17 17.85 3.76 -1.00
N GLU A 18 18.50 2.65 -1.36
CA GLU A 18 19.96 2.54 -1.37
C GLU A 18 20.61 3.44 -2.44
N ILE A 19 19.95 3.62 -3.58
CA ILE A 19 20.47 4.39 -4.72
C ILE A 19 19.91 5.81 -4.82
N THR A 20 18.88 6.15 -4.02
CA THR A 20 18.24 7.48 -4.07
C THR A 20 19.03 8.50 -3.26
N GLU A 21 19.55 9.53 -3.90
CA GLU A 21 20.29 10.61 -3.23
C GLU A 21 19.40 11.79 -2.80
N ASN A 22 18.35 12.09 -3.58
CA ASN A 22 17.50 13.26 -3.32
C ASN A 22 16.82 13.15 -1.95
N PRO A 23 17.06 14.09 -1.00
CA PRO A 23 16.55 14.00 0.37
C PRO A 23 15.02 13.98 0.44
N ARG A 24 14.32 14.66 -0.49
CA ARG A 24 12.86 14.62 -0.58
C ARG A 24 12.36 13.23 -0.96
N HIS A 25 12.96 12.64 -2.00
CA HIS A 25 12.59 11.30 -2.48
C HIS A 25 12.87 10.25 -1.42
N ARG A 26 14.02 10.34 -0.74
CA ARG A 26 14.33 9.46 0.40
C ARG A 26 13.28 9.55 1.51
N PHE A 27 12.84 10.77 1.85
CA PHE A 27 11.77 10.97 2.83
C PHE A 27 10.46 10.33 2.38
N MET A 28 10.04 10.56 1.13
CA MET A 28 8.81 9.97 0.58
C MET A 28 8.86 8.44 0.57
N LEU A 29 9.99 7.84 0.19
CA LEU A 29 10.16 6.38 0.22
C LEU A 29 10.12 5.82 1.66
N GLN A 30 10.66 6.54 2.65
CA GLN A 30 10.53 6.15 4.06
C GLN A 30 9.08 6.29 4.57
N ALA A 31 8.37 7.32 4.14
CA ALA A 31 6.95 7.50 4.44
C ALA A 31 6.10 6.36 3.82
N TYR A 32 6.35 6.01 2.56
CA TYR A 32 5.72 4.89 1.86
C TYR A 32 6.02 3.55 2.53
N TYR A 33 7.29 3.27 2.82
CA TYR A 33 7.73 2.09 3.57
C TYR A 33 6.99 1.96 4.91
N ARG A 34 6.95 3.06 5.67
CA ARG A 34 6.30 3.08 6.99
C ARG A 34 4.80 2.88 6.87
N HIS A 35 4.15 3.53 5.90
CA HIS A 35 2.71 3.40 5.64
C HIS A 35 2.33 1.94 5.42
N ARG A 36 2.98 1.26 4.46
CA ARG A 36 2.68 -0.15 4.14
C ARG A 36 2.80 -1.05 5.36
N TYR A 37 3.86 -0.90 6.17
CA TYR A 37 3.98 -1.72 7.38
C TYR A 37 3.00 -1.35 8.49
N LEU A 38 2.62 -0.08 8.64
CA LEU A 38 1.56 0.31 9.57
C LEU A 38 0.21 -0.30 9.18
N GLU A 39 -0.12 -0.27 7.89
CA GLU A 39 -1.32 -0.89 7.33
C GLU A 39 -1.33 -2.39 7.60
N ILE A 40 -0.25 -3.09 7.23
CA ILE A 40 -0.17 -4.56 7.35
C ILE A 40 -0.18 -5.01 8.82
N ALA A 41 0.41 -4.23 9.72
CA ALA A 41 0.41 -4.49 11.16
C ALA A 41 -0.92 -4.13 11.84
N GLY A 42 -1.93 -3.66 11.11
CA GLY A 42 -3.18 -3.14 11.65
C GLY A 42 -2.98 -1.94 12.58
N ARG A 43 -1.88 -1.19 12.42
CA ARG A 43 -1.53 0.04 13.15
C ARG A 43 -1.91 1.28 12.31
N TYR A 44 -2.97 1.16 11.52
CA TYR A 44 -3.38 2.15 10.53
C TYR A 44 -3.68 3.53 11.12
N GLU A 45 -4.05 3.64 12.41
CA GLU A 45 -4.30 4.95 13.04
C GLU A 45 -3.08 5.88 12.96
N GLU A 46 -1.87 5.33 12.99
CA GLU A 46 -0.62 6.10 12.88
C GLU A 46 -0.38 6.67 11.48
N ILE A 47 -1.00 6.12 10.44
CA ILE A 47 -0.94 6.64 9.06
C ILE A 47 -1.53 8.05 9.00
N PHE A 48 -2.52 8.33 9.85
CA PHE A 48 -3.23 9.61 9.89
C PHE A 48 -2.53 10.68 10.74
N ALA A 49 -1.28 10.42 11.15
CA ALA A 49 -0.47 11.44 11.80
C ALA A 49 -0.36 12.69 10.89
N PRO A 50 -0.39 13.93 11.42
CA PRO A 50 -0.39 15.15 10.61
C PRO A 50 0.81 15.33 9.67
N GLY A 51 1.90 14.60 9.91
CA GLY A 51 3.10 14.58 9.06
C GLY A 51 3.13 13.44 8.03
N MET A 52 2.12 12.57 7.99
CA MET A 52 2.06 11.41 7.09
C MET A 52 0.95 11.53 6.04
N MET A 53 -0.24 12.00 6.41
CA MET A 53 -1.39 12.10 5.51
C MET A 53 -2.03 13.49 5.60
N VAL A 54 -2.55 13.99 4.49
CA VAL A 54 -3.33 15.23 4.47
C VAL A 54 -4.69 15.05 5.16
N GLU A 55 -5.38 16.15 5.39
CA GLU A 55 -6.68 16.18 6.08
C GLU A 55 -7.81 15.62 5.20
N ASP A 56 -7.76 15.89 3.89
CA ASP A 56 -8.77 15.48 2.90
C ASP A 56 -8.17 14.56 1.81
N PRO A 57 -7.68 13.36 2.17
CA PRO A 57 -7.11 12.41 1.21
C PRO A 57 -8.19 11.82 0.30
N VAL A 58 -7.81 11.40 -0.91
CA VAL A 58 -8.71 10.73 -1.86
C VAL A 58 -8.10 9.43 -2.35
N TYR A 59 -8.81 8.32 -2.15
CA TYR A 59 -8.40 7.00 -2.59
C TYR A 59 -9.31 6.52 -3.72
N HIS A 60 -8.73 5.90 -4.76
CA HIS A 60 -9.45 5.21 -5.82
C HIS A 60 -8.96 3.76 -5.89
N PHE A 61 -9.88 2.81 -5.70
CA PHE A 61 -9.59 1.40 -5.85
C PHE A 61 -10.36 0.84 -7.03
N HIS A 62 -9.64 0.19 -7.94
CA HIS A 62 -10.17 -0.57 -9.07
C HIS A 62 -9.60 -1.99 -8.99
N ALA A 63 -10.13 -2.79 -8.07
CA ALA A 63 -9.64 -4.13 -7.76
C ALA A 63 -10.79 -5.05 -7.32
N LEU A 64 -10.65 -6.36 -7.50
CA LEU A 64 -11.65 -7.37 -7.16
C LEU A 64 -13.01 -7.13 -7.85
N GLY A 65 -12.99 -6.57 -9.07
CA GLY A 65 -14.21 -6.16 -9.80
C GLY A 65 -14.97 -4.99 -9.16
N ILE A 66 -14.41 -4.36 -8.12
CA ILE A 66 -14.99 -3.22 -7.43
C ILE A 66 -14.27 -1.95 -7.88
N SER A 67 -15.05 -0.93 -8.21
CA SER A 67 -14.56 0.43 -8.38
C SER A 67 -15.14 1.31 -7.29
N THR A 68 -14.28 1.86 -6.42
CA THR A 68 -14.71 2.70 -5.32
C THR A 68 -13.81 3.92 -5.17
N ARG A 69 -14.41 4.99 -4.63
CA ARG A 69 -13.73 6.24 -4.31
C ARG A 69 -14.03 6.59 -2.86
N LEU A 70 -12.98 6.77 -2.07
CA LEU A 70 -13.06 7.15 -0.67
C LEU A 70 -12.49 8.55 -0.50
N GLU A 71 -13.21 9.41 0.20
CA GLU A 71 -12.79 10.80 0.45
C GLU A 71 -12.73 11.07 1.95
N GLY A 72 -11.65 11.74 2.36
CA GLY A 72 -11.43 12.14 3.74
C GLY A 72 -10.90 10.99 4.62
N GLN A 73 -10.26 11.38 5.72
CA GLN A 73 -9.64 10.41 6.63
C GLN A 73 -10.65 9.43 7.25
N ASP A 74 -11.90 9.84 7.49
CA ASP A 74 -12.90 8.98 8.13
C ASP A 74 -13.28 7.78 7.24
N ALA A 75 -13.48 8.00 5.94
CA ALA A 75 -13.79 6.93 5.00
C ALA A 75 -12.65 5.91 4.92
N ILE A 76 -11.41 6.40 4.86
CA ILE A 76 -10.21 5.54 4.76
C ILE A 76 -9.92 4.82 6.08
N LYS A 77 -10.11 5.48 7.25
CA LYS A 77 -10.02 4.82 8.57
C LYS A 77 -11.00 3.66 8.70
N ASN A 78 -12.22 3.83 8.21
CA ASN A 78 -13.23 2.78 8.24
C ASN A 78 -12.84 1.59 7.35
N LEU A 79 -12.22 1.84 6.19
CA LEU A 79 -11.65 0.78 5.34
C LEU A 79 -10.58 0.00 6.12
N TYR A 80 -9.54 0.67 6.63
CA TYR A 80 -8.46 0.00 7.36
C TYR A 80 -8.93 -0.72 8.63
N ARG A 81 -9.95 -0.17 9.32
CA ARG A 81 -10.62 -0.85 10.43
C ARG A 81 -11.21 -2.17 9.98
N THR A 82 -12.01 -2.15 8.91
CA THR A 82 -12.64 -3.33 8.34
C THR A 82 -11.59 -4.38 7.97
N TRP A 83 -10.51 -3.98 7.29
CA TRP A 83 -9.43 -4.88 6.94
C TRP A 83 -8.69 -5.46 8.16
N SER A 84 -8.51 -4.67 9.21
CA SER A 84 -7.88 -5.16 10.44
C SER A 84 -8.77 -6.16 11.19
N GLU A 85 -10.09 -5.95 11.18
CA GLU A 85 -11.07 -6.81 11.86
C GLU A 85 -11.32 -8.13 11.12
N THR A 86 -11.20 -8.13 9.79
CA THR A 86 -11.43 -9.29 8.92
C THR A 86 -10.16 -10.07 8.55
N GLY A 87 -8.98 -9.52 8.85
CA GLY A 87 -7.70 -10.11 8.47
C GLY A 87 -7.17 -9.67 7.10
N GLU A 88 -7.94 -8.90 6.34
CA GLU A 88 -7.54 -8.40 5.01
C GLU A 88 -6.39 -7.38 5.04
N CYS A 89 -6.04 -6.85 6.21
CA CYS A 89 -4.85 -6.02 6.36
C CYS A 89 -3.56 -6.82 6.13
N VAL A 90 -3.61 -8.15 6.26
CA VAL A 90 -2.45 -8.98 5.98
C VAL A 90 -2.27 -9.10 4.47
N MET A 91 -1.14 -8.61 3.99
CA MET A 91 -0.78 -8.62 2.59
C MET A 91 0.73 -8.73 2.40
N TYR A 92 1.10 -9.24 1.24
CA TYR A 92 2.48 -9.37 0.77
C TYR A 92 2.58 -8.86 -0.67
N THR A 93 3.77 -8.44 -1.04
CA THR A 93 4.08 -8.01 -2.41
C THR A 93 5.40 -8.64 -2.86
N ASP A 94 5.43 -9.15 -4.09
CA ASP A 94 6.66 -9.45 -4.81
C ASP A 94 6.64 -8.91 -6.25
N ASP A 95 7.73 -9.15 -6.99
CA ASP A 95 7.95 -8.66 -8.35
C ASP A 95 7.64 -7.15 -8.53
N GLU A 96 7.89 -6.37 -7.46
CA GLU A 96 7.62 -4.95 -7.42
C GLU A 96 8.73 -4.15 -8.10
N GLU A 97 8.33 -3.28 -9.03
CA GLU A 97 9.15 -2.17 -9.51
C GLU A 97 8.56 -0.86 -8.98
N VAL A 98 9.38 -0.05 -8.32
CA VAL A 98 8.96 1.20 -7.70
C VAL A 98 9.75 2.38 -8.25
N ALA A 99 9.06 3.50 -8.46
CA ALA A 99 9.63 4.76 -8.91
C ALA A 99 9.17 5.91 -8.00
N VAL A 100 10.02 6.92 -7.85
CA VAL A 100 9.75 8.11 -7.04
C VAL A 100 10.01 9.37 -7.85
N SER A 101 9.15 10.36 -7.66
CA SER A 101 9.30 11.73 -8.16
C SER A 101 9.06 12.72 -7.03
N ASP A 102 9.06 14.02 -7.33
CA ASP A 102 8.81 15.05 -6.32
C ASP A 102 7.40 15.05 -5.73
N HIS A 103 6.42 14.45 -6.42
CA HIS A 103 5.01 14.52 -6.05
C HIS A 103 4.27 13.19 -6.11
N MET A 104 4.94 12.10 -6.47
CA MET A 104 4.33 10.77 -6.45
C MET A 104 5.36 9.66 -6.30
N ILE A 105 4.91 8.57 -5.69
CA ILE A 105 5.49 7.24 -5.84
C ILE A 105 4.56 6.44 -6.75
N ALA A 106 5.13 5.68 -7.67
CA ALA A 106 4.39 4.75 -8.51
C ALA A 106 5.03 3.37 -8.42
N SER A 107 4.22 2.32 -8.43
CA SER A 107 4.71 0.96 -8.47
C SER A 107 3.82 0.07 -9.35
N LYS A 108 4.43 -1.00 -9.87
CA LYS A 108 3.74 -2.16 -10.42
C LYS A 108 4.23 -3.38 -9.66
N MET A 109 3.35 -4.32 -9.36
CA MET A 109 3.67 -5.42 -8.47
C MET A 109 2.76 -6.63 -8.67
N THR A 110 3.12 -7.75 -8.04
CA THR A 110 2.17 -8.82 -7.72
C THR A 110 1.78 -8.69 -6.25
N GLY A 111 0.50 -8.43 -5.99
CA GLY A 111 -0.09 -8.35 -4.65
C GLY A 111 -0.65 -9.69 -4.20
N TYR A 112 -0.53 -9.99 -2.91
CA TYR A 112 -1.07 -11.18 -2.25
C TYR A 112 -1.84 -10.71 -1.01
N GLN A 113 -3.14 -10.53 -1.13
CA GLN A 113 -3.98 -10.08 -0.02
C GLN A 113 -4.74 -11.26 0.59
N PHE A 114 -4.77 -11.35 1.91
CA PHE A 114 -5.57 -12.33 2.63
C PHE A 114 -7.05 -11.94 2.51
N LYS A 115 -7.91 -12.89 2.14
CA LYS A 115 -9.36 -12.67 1.99
C LYS A 115 -10.13 -13.81 2.64
N PRO A 116 -11.07 -13.53 3.56
CA PRO A 116 -12.01 -14.55 4.00
C PRO A 116 -12.87 -15.04 2.83
N GLY A 117 -13.21 -16.34 2.81
CA GLY A 117 -14.00 -16.93 1.73
C GLY A 117 -15.34 -16.21 1.52
N HIS A 118 -16.02 -15.81 2.58
CA HIS A 118 -17.28 -15.05 2.48
C HIS A 118 -17.12 -13.66 1.83
N VAL A 119 -15.95 -13.01 1.95
CA VAL A 119 -15.65 -11.75 1.25
C VAL A 119 -15.50 -11.99 -0.25
N LEU A 120 -14.79 -13.05 -0.64
CA LEU A 120 -14.66 -13.47 -2.05
C LEU A 120 -16.02 -13.85 -2.65
N ALA A 121 -16.82 -14.63 -1.91
CA ALA A 121 -18.17 -15.01 -2.33
C ALA A 121 -19.09 -13.78 -2.51
N ALA A 122 -18.98 -12.77 -1.63
CA ALA A 122 -19.72 -11.52 -1.77
C ALA A 122 -19.30 -10.71 -3.01
N ALA A 123 -18.05 -10.87 -3.46
CA ALA A 123 -17.54 -10.31 -4.72
C ALA A 123 -17.90 -11.16 -5.95
N GLY A 124 -18.64 -12.26 -5.79
CA GLY A 124 -19.07 -13.14 -6.88
C GLY A 124 -18.03 -14.18 -7.30
N ILE A 125 -16.99 -14.38 -6.50
CA ILE A 125 -15.95 -15.40 -6.73
C ILE A 125 -16.39 -16.71 -6.06
N ASP A 126 -16.39 -17.80 -6.82
CA ASP A 126 -16.73 -19.13 -6.30
C ASP A 126 -15.57 -19.69 -5.45
N VAL A 127 -15.88 -20.06 -4.21
CA VAL A 127 -14.93 -20.62 -3.24
C VAL A 127 -15.55 -21.83 -2.56
N ASP A 128 -14.74 -22.84 -2.23
CA ASP A 128 -15.24 -24.12 -1.69
C ASP A 128 -15.56 -24.08 -0.18
N ASP A 129 -15.07 -23.06 0.53
CA ASP A 129 -15.27 -22.84 1.97
C ASP A 129 -15.32 -21.35 2.30
N HIS A 130 -16.44 -20.87 2.84
CA HIS A 130 -16.67 -19.46 3.14
C HIS A 130 -16.00 -19.00 4.45
N ASP A 131 -15.63 -19.95 5.32
CA ASP A 131 -15.00 -19.69 6.62
C ASP A 131 -13.47 -19.81 6.55
N ALA A 132 -12.94 -20.38 5.46
CA ALA A 132 -11.51 -20.44 5.20
C ALA A 132 -10.93 -19.07 4.80
N MET A 133 -9.61 -18.94 4.99
CA MET A 133 -8.84 -17.81 4.48
C MET A 133 -8.18 -18.18 3.15
N TYR A 134 -8.17 -17.25 2.21
CA TYR A 134 -7.56 -17.39 0.90
C TYR A 134 -6.54 -16.29 0.69
N ILE A 135 -5.63 -16.49 -0.26
CA ILE A 135 -4.88 -15.41 -0.89
C ILE A 135 -5.60 -15.05 -2.19
N TYR A 136 -5.92 -13.76 -2.33
CA TYR A 136 -6.18 -13.14 -3.62
C TYR A 136 -4.85 -12.65 -4.18
N LYS A 137 -4.36 -13.29 -5.24
CA LYS A 137 -3.11 -12.93 -5.90
C LYS A 137 -3.40 -12.26 -7.23
N ALA A 138 -2.97 -11.02 -7.40
CA ALA A 138 -3.22 -10.24 -8.61
C ALA A 138 -2.05 -9.33 -8.99
N SER A 139 -2.01 -8.93 -10.25
CA SER A 139 -1.08 -7.89 -10.72
C SER A 139 -1.71 -6.51 -10.53
N GLU A 140 -1.01 -5.64 -9.82
CA GLU A 140 -1.49 -4.33 -9.40
C GLU A 140 -0.53 -3.22 -9.84
N GLU A 141 -1.10 -2.09 -10.21
CA GLU A 141 -0.40 -0.82 -10.43
C GLU A 141 -0.91 0.20 -9.40
N MET A 142 0.01 0.93 -8.77
CA MET A 142 -0.32 1.91 -7.75
C MET A 142 0.30 3.27 -8.02
N VAL A 143 -0.44 4.34 -7.72
CA VAL A 143 0.05 5.73 -7.72
C VAL A 143 -0.30 6.40 -6.40
N TRP A 144 0.72 6.94 -5.74
CA TRP A 144 0.64 7.53 -4.41
C TRP A 144 1.05 9.00 -4.51
N PRO A 145 0.11 9.95 -4.68
CA PRO A 145 0.41 11.38 -4.75
C PRO A 145 0.78 11.97 -3.37
N TYR A 146 1.72 12.91 -3.36
CA TYR A 146 2.19 13.61 -2.14
C TYR A 146 2.16 15.13 -2.30
N ASP A 147 1.92 15.84 -1.20
CA ASP A 147 1.97 17.30 -1.15
C ASP A 147 3.41 17.85 -1.02
N ASP A 148 3.56 19.18 -1.03
CA ASP A 148 4.88 19.83 -0.91
C ASP A 148 5.60 19.54 0.42
N ARG A 149 4.88 19.02 1.44
CA ARG A 149 5.43 18.58 2.74
C ARG A 149 5.63 17.07 2.82
N CYS A 150 5.53 16.36 1.69
CA CYS A 150 5.63 14.91 1.59
C CYS A 150 4.57 14.16 2.41
N ARG A 151 3.39 14.78 2.61
CA ARG A 151 2.22 14.09 3.18
C ARG A 151 1.44 13.42 2.05
N LEU A 152 0.95 12.21 2.30
CA LEU A 152 0.15 11.46 1.37
C LEU A 152 -1.17 12.18 1.09
N VAL A 153 -1.45 12.42 -0.19
CA VAL A 153 -2.67 13.08 -0.68
C VAL A 153 -3.73 12.05 -1.07
N GLY A 154 -3.33 10.83 -1.38
CA GLY A 154 -4.24 9.83 -1.89
C GLY A 154 -3.54 8.55 -2.31
N GLU A 155 -4.30 7.65 -2.89
CA GLU A 155 -3.84 6.37 -3.38
C GLU A 155 -4.75 5.93 -4.53
N ASP A 156 -4.15 5.63 -5.67
CA ASP A 156 -4.83 5.03 -6.81
C ASP A 156 -4.31 3.61 -6.97
N VAL A 157 -5.16 2.60 -6.87
CA VAL A 157 -4.82 1.19 -7.08
C VAL A 157 -5.62 0.64 -8.24
N TRP A 158 -4.92 0.02 -9.17
CA TRP A 158 -5.49 -0.58 -10.37
C TRP A 158 -5.04 -2.03 -10.53
N GLU A 159 -6.00 -2.95 -10.60
CA GLU A 159 -5.75 -4.33 -10.98
C GLU A 159 -5.69 -4.45 -12.51
N VAL A 160 -4.54 -4.90 -13.04
CA VAL A 160 -4.25 -4.85 -14.48
C VAL A 160 -5.02 -5.93 -15.26
N ASP A 161 -4.94 -7.17 -14.80
CA ASP A 161 -5.51 -8.36 -15.46
C ASP A 161 -6.40 -9.14 -14.46
N PRO A 162 -7.60 -8.66 -14.10
CA PRO A 162 -8.43 -9.29 -13.08
C PRO A 162 -8.83 -10.74 -13.43
N ASP A 163 -9.00 -11.05 -14.71
CA ASP A 163 -9.30 -12.42 -15.19
C ASP A 163 -8.15 -13.41 -14.96
N ARG A 164 -6.96 -12.92 -14.57
CA ARG A 164 -5.77 -13.73 -14.27
C ARG A 164 -5.46 -13.81 -12.78
N ALA A 165 -6.30 -13.22 -11.93
CA ALA A 165 -6.14 -13.34 -10.49
C ALA A 165 -6.24 -14.80 -10.05
N GLU A 166 -5.40 -15.20 -9.09
CA GLU A 166 -5.40 -16.55 -8.52
C GLU A 166 -6.02 -16.51 -7.12
N ILE A 167 -6.92 -17.46 -6.86
CA ILE A 167 -7.55 -17.65 -5.55
C ILE A 167 -6.95 -18.89 -4.92
N ILE A 168 -6.13 -18.71 -3.89
CA ILE A 168 -5.36 -19.79 -3.28
C ILE A 168 -5.87 -20.03 -1.86
N LYS A 169 -6.53 -21.16 -1.64
CA LYS A 169 -6.96 -21.57 -0.28
C LYS A 169 -5.74 -21.83 0.60
N LEU A 170 -5.72 -21.24 1.79
CA LEU A 170 -4.65 -21.47 2.75
C LEU A 170 -4.93 -22.69 3.62
N ASP A 171 -3.87 -23.42 3.96
CA ASP A 171 -3.89 -24.29 5.13
C ASP A 171 -4.07 -23.40 6.37
N PRO A 172 -4.93 -23.76 7.34
CA PRO A 172 -5.09 -22.99 8.58
C PRO A 172 -3.77 -22.67 9.31
N ALA A 173 -2.75 -23.53 9.20
CA ALA A 173 -1.43 -23.30 9.79
C ALA A 173 -0.60 -22.22 9.06
N ASP A 174 -0.89 -21.96 7.78
CA ASP A 174 -0.24 -20.94 6.96
C ASP A 174 -0.91 -19.56 7.10
N VAL A 175 -2.07 -19.48 7.77
CA VAL A 175 -2.77 -18.21 7.98
C VAL A 175 -1.96 -17.32 8.94
N ILE A 176 -1.62 -16.11 8.49
CA ILE A 176 -1.06 -15.07 9.33
C ILE A 176 -2.23 -14.26 9.90
N THR A 177 -2.34 -14.18 11.23
CA THR A 177 -3.36 -13.34 11.87
C THR A 177 -2.90 -11.87 11.93
N PRO A 178 -3.81 -10.88 12.06
CA PRO A 178 -3.42 -9.49 12.30
C PRO A 178 -2.49 -9.30 13.51
N GLN A 179 -2.67 -10.11 14.56
CA GLN A 179 -1.81 -10.09 15.74
C GLN A 179 -0.39 -10.59 15.41
N GLU A 180 -0.26 -11.69 14.68
CA GLU A 180 1.04 -12.17 14.21
C GLU A 180 1.69 -11.17 13.24
N ALA A 181 0.93 -10.60 12.29
CA ALA A 181 1.44 -9.61 11.36
C ALA A 181 2.02 -8.40 12.10
N ARG A 182 1.31 -7.92 13.13
CA ARG A 182 1.81 -6.86 14.01
C ARG A 182 3.13 -7.25 14.68
N GLN A 183 3.25 -8.46 15.22
CA GLN A 183 4.47 -8.92 15.89
C GLN A 183 5.65 -9.04 14.91
N ILE A 184 5.41 -9.57 13.71
CA ILE A 184 6.43 -9.73 12.65
C ILE A 184 6.95 -8.35 12.23
N LEU A 185 6.06 -7.37 12.05
CA LEU A 185 6.39 -6.09 11.45
C LEU A 185 6.82 -5.01 12.44
N ASP A 186 6.54 -5.16 13.74
CA ASP A 186 6.88 -4.15 14.76
C ASP A 186 8.36 -3.68 14.71
N PRO A 187 9.36 -4.57 14.56
CA PRO A 187 10.77 -4.16 14.47
C PRO A 187 11.12 -3.30 13.25
N PHE A 188 10.27 -3.33 12.21
CA PHE A 188 10.48 -2.64 10.96
C PHE A 188 9.79 -1.27 10.92
N ILE A 189 8.81 -1.02 11.79
CA ILE A 189 8.03 0.23 11.82
C ILE A 189 8.81 1.30 12.61
N ARG A 190 9.64 2.08 11.91
CA ARG A 190 10.46 3.15 12.50
C ARG A 190 9.81 4.52 12.33
N PRO A 191 10.00 5.47 13.26
CA PRO A 191 9.53 6.84 13.07
C PRO A 191 10.20 7.49 11.86
N LEU A 192 9.50 8.41 11.22
CA LEU A 192 10.07 9.22 10.14
C LEU A 192 11.09 10.21 10.71
N PRO A 193 12.13 10.57 9.93
CA PRO A 193 12.96 11.72 10.27
C PRO A 193 12.12 13.01 10.27
N ALA A 194 12.64 14.08 10.85
CA ALA A 194 12.01 15.38 10.75
C ALA A 194 12.02 15.88 9.29
N PHE A 195 10.92 16.50 8.86
CA PHE A 195 10.85 17.16 7.56
C PHE A 195 11.73 18.42 7.56
N ASP A 196 12.59 18.56 6.56
CA ASP A 196 13.44 19.73 6.34
C ASP A 196 12.93 20.52 5.14
N GLU A 197 12.29 21.66 5.38
CA GLU A 197 11.72 22.52 4.34
C GLU A 197 12.74 23.00 3.30
N THR A 198 14.01 23.15 3.70
CA THR A 198 15.06 23.66 2.81
C THR A 198 15.62 22.53 1.95
N ALA A 199 15.96 21.40 2.57
CA ALA A 199 16.55 20.27 1.88
C ALA A 199 15.52 19.50 1.03
N MET A 200 14.27 19.41 1.47
CA MET A 200 13.23 18.56 0.85
C MET A 200 12.24 19.35 -0.02
N ARG A 201 12.62 20.54 -0.46
CA ARG A 201 11.81 21.35 -1.36
C ARG A 201 11.65 20.64 -2.73
N PRO A 202 10.44 20.58 -3.31
CA PRO A 202 10.27 20.01 -4.64
C PRO A 202 11.02 20.83 -5.69
N ALA A 203 11.54 20.17 -6.73
CA ALA A 203 12.07 20.87 -7.88
C ALA A 203 10.95 21.65 -8.56
N ARG A 204 11.25 22.86 -9.02
CA ARG A 204 10.30 23.62 -9.84
C ARG A 204 10.16 22.89 -11.18
N PRO A 205 8.93 22.63 -11.66
CA PRO A 205 8.77 22.07 -12.99
C PRO A 205 9.48 22.98 -14.00
N GLN A 206 10.41 22.43 -14.78
CA GLN A 206 10.87 23.10 -15.98
C GLN A 206 9.64 23.24 -16.88
N ARG A 207 9.06 24.44 -16.93
CA ARG A 207 8.07 24.75 -17.97
C ARG A 207 8.81 24.64 -19.30
N SER A 208 8.70 23.48 -19.95
CA SER A 208 9.12 23.32 -21.33
C SER A 208 8.40 24.39 -22.12
N ARG A 209 9.16 25.39 -22.60
CA ARG A 209 8.68 26.28 -23.64
C ARG A 209 8.44 25.38 -24.84
N ILE A 210 7.19 24.96 -25.03
CA ILE A 210 6.74 24.47 -26.32
C ILE A 210 6.91 25.68 -27.24
N VAL A 211 8.04 25.71 -27.97
CA VAL A 211 8.19 26.62 -29.09
C VAL A 211 7.28 26.03 -30.15
N ALA A 212 6.10 26.62 -30.31
CA ALA A 212 5.24 26.34 -31.44
C ALA A 212 6.03 26.64 -32.72
N GLY A 213 6.32 25.59 -33.49
CA GLY A 213 6.82 25.67 -34.86
C GLY A 213 5.71 25.30 -35.82
#